data_AF-A0A1B7MZX3-F1
#
_entry.id   AF-A0A1B7MZX3-F1
#
_cell.length_a   1.000
_cell.length_b   1.000
_cell.length_c   1.000
_cell.angle_alpha   90.00
_cell.angle_beta   90.00
_cell.angle_gamma   90.00
#
_symmetry.space_group_name_H-M   'P 1'
#
loop_
_entity.id
_entity.type
_entity.pdbx_description
1 polymer ?
#
loop_
_entity_poly.entity_id
_entity_poly.type
_entity_poly.pdbx_seq_one_letter_code
_entity_poly.pdbx_strand_id
1 'polypeptide(L)'
;MSNLGNFPFIKNQRALRSHSTSGIPVRVSMAAPRSFPAVIASVEAQTVMVYTRAPASDYDDWGVDGWQSKNLIPLMKKLETYEVHPGRPTHGYDGPIKVSSGGCKLAIREEFIDVGKTYHKRPYADDTNDLETCNTYSPWAK
;
A
#
# COMPACT_ATOMS: atom_id res chain seq x y z
N MET A 1 -34.65 -32.68 16.13
CA MET A 1 -33.23 -32.79 16.53
C MET A 1 -32.42 -32.33 15.32
N SER A 2 -31.70 -31.22 15.24
CA SER A 2 -31.18 -30.26 16.22
C SER A 2 -30.74 -28.97 15.47
N ASN A 3 -31.21 -27.83 15.98
CA ASN A 3 -30.74 -26.43 15.88
C ASN A 3 -29.73 -26.02 14.80
N LEU A 4 -30.19 -25.16 13.88
CA LEU A 4 -29.35 -24.15 13.22
C LEU A 4 -29.16 -22.96 14.18
N GLY A 5 -27.92 -22.72 14.58
CA GLY A 5 -27.52 -21.65 15.50
C GLY A 5 -27.85 -20.27 14.95
N ASN A 6 -28.72 -19.57 15.67
CA ASN A 6 -29.13 -18.20 15.42
C ASN A 6 -28.04 -17.25 15.95
N PHE A 7 -27.25 -16.63 15.07
CA PHE A 7 -26.28 -15.61 15.47
C PHE A 7 -26.98 -14.26 15.68
N PRO A 8 -26.88 -13.62 16.86
CA PRO A 8 -27.52 -12.33 17.07
C PRO A 8 -26.73 -11.22 16.37
N PHE A 9 -27.35 -10.62 15.35
CA PHE A 9 -26.92 -9.37 14.73
C PHE A 9 -27.07 -8.23 15.77
N ILE A 10 -25.95 -7.79 16.35
CA ILE A 10 -25.92 -6.70 17.33
C ILE A 10 -26.23 -5.37 16.61
N LYS A 11 -27.49 -4.93 16.66
CA LYS A 11 -27.88 -3.53 16.44
C LYS A 11 -27.63 -2.77 17.73
N ASN A 12 -26.49 -2.11 17.86
CA ASN A 12 -26.28 -1.14 18.93
C ASN A 12 -26.03 0.26 18.33
N GLN A 13 -27.11 0.87 17.89
CA GLN A 13 -27.16 2.28 17.52
C GLN A 13 -27.58 3.07 18.77
N ARG A 14 -26.65 3.26 19.71
CA ARG A 14 -26.90 4.12 20.87
C ARG A 14 -26.40 5.52 20.55
N ALA A 15 -27.35 6.41 20.27
CA ALA A 15 -27.14 7.85 20.14
C ALA A 15 -26.44 8.40 21.38
N LEU A 16 -25.20 8.85 21.23
CA LEU A 16 -24.51 9.64 22.24
C LEU A 16 -24.99 11.09 22.10
N ARG A 17 -25.74 11.53 23.13
CA ARG A 17 -26.23 12.90 23.30
C ARG A 17 -25.04 13.85 23.40
N SER A 18 -25.08 14.93 22.62
CA SER A 18 -24.14 16.04 22.70
C SER A 18 -24.30 16.77 24.05
N HIS A 19 -23.19 17.01 24.75
CA HIS A 19 -23.08 18.11 25.69
C HIS A 19 -22.13 19.15 25.07
N SER A 20 -22.64 20.36 24.95
CA SER A 20 -21.99 21.52 24.35
C SER A 20 -21.09 22.20 25.38
N THR A 21 -19.79 22.29 25.11
CA THR A 21 -18.92 23.34 25.64
C THR A 21 -17.78 23.65 24.65
N SER A 22 -17.67 24.94 24.29
CA SER A 22 -16.52 25.65 23.71
C SER A 22 -15.94 25.22 22.34
N GLY A 23 -16.37 25.92 21.28
CA GLY A 23 -15.48 26.87 20.60
C GLY A 23 -14.49 26.41 19.51
N ILE A 24 -14.49 25.15 19.07
CA ILE A 24 -13.72 24.71 17.89
C ILE A 24 -14.65 23.91 16.97
N PRO A 25 -14.79 24.23 15.66
CA PRO A 25 -15.55 23.38 14.76
C PRO A 25 -14.79 22.06 14.58
N VAL A 26 -15.19 21.05 15.36
CA VAL A 26 -14.82 19.66 15.12
C VAL A 26 -15.34 19.29 13.74
N ARG A 27 -14.44 18.88 12.85
CA ARG A 27 -14.75 18.41 11.50
C ARG A 27 -15.95 17.48 11.57
N VAL A 28 -17.04 17.84 10.88
CA VAL A 28 -18.20 16.95 10.73
C VAL A 28 -17.67 15.65 10.14
N SER A 29 -17.71 14.59 10.94
CA SER A 29 -17.30 13.26 10.52
C SER A 29 -18.33 12.74 9.51
N MET A 30 -18.14 13.04 8.22
CA MET A 30 -18.70 12.19 7.18
C MET A 30 -18.11 10.80 7.40
N ALA A 31 -18.96 9.81 7.70
CA ALA A 31 -18.53 8.43 7.73
C ALA A 31 -17.93 8.10 6.36
N ALA A 32 -16.64 7.82 6.31
CA ALA A 32 -16.00 7.37 5.09
C ALA A 32 -16.61 6.03 4.69
N PRO A 33 -17.21 5.90 3.49
CA PRO A 33 -17.70 4.60 3.04
C PRO A 33 -16.51 3.65 2.92
N ARG A 34 -16.51 2.58 3.73
CA ARG A 34 -15.53 1.49 3.63
C ARG A 34 -16.14 0.37 2.81
N SER A 35 -15.70 0.22 1.56
CA SER A 35 -16.07 -0.90 0.71
C SER A 35 -15.17 -2.09 1.02
N PHE A 36 -15.72 -3.12 1.66
CA PHE A 36 -15.09 -4.43 1.76
C PHE A 36 -15.73 -5.34 0.71
N PRO A 37 -14.94 -6.06 -0.13
CA PRO A 37 -15.52 -7.01 -1.08
C PRO A 37 -16.24 -8.13 -0.30
N ALA A 38 -17.53 -8.35 -0.61
CA ALA A 38 -18.42 -9.26 0.10
C ALA A 38 -18.50 -10.68 -0.52
N VAL A 39 -17.62 -11.00 -1.47
CA VAL A 39 -17.50 -12.29 -2.14
C VAL A 39 -16.11 -12.85 -1.86
N ILE A 40 -15.90 -14.16 -1.99
CA ILE A 40 -14.57 -14.82 -1.97
C ILE A 40 -13.76 -14.40 -3.23
N ALA A 41 -13.65 -13.09 -3.46
CA ALA A 41 -12.85 -12.48 -4.49
C ALA A 41 -11.59 -11.95 -3.80
N SER A 42 -10.43 -12.44 -4.25
CA SER A 42 -9.14 -11.90 -3.81
C SER A 42 -9.12 -10.40 -4.09
N VAL A 43 -8.67 -9.62 -3.10
CA VAL A 43 -8.51 -8.17 -3.23
C VAL A 43 -7.57 -7.81 -4.38
N GLU A 44 -6.61 -8.69 -4.69
CA GLU A 44 -5.64 -8.57 -5.78
C GLU A 44 -6.29 -8.25 -7.14
N ALA A 45 -7.38 -8.97 -7.47
CA ALA A 45 -8.04 -8.86 -8.77
C ALA A 45 -8.76 -7.51 -9.00
N GLN A 46 -8.96 -6.73 -7.95
CA GLN A 46 -9.68 -5.46 -7.98
C GLN A 46 -8.77 -4.26 -7.63
N THR A 47 -7.47 -4.48 -7.38
CA THR A 47 -6.54 -3.39 -7.08
C THR A 47 -6.16 -2.60 -8.32
N VAL A 48 -5.65 -1.38 -8.12
CA VAL A 48 -5.14 -0.51 -9.20
C VAL A 48 -3.79 -1.03 -9.76
N MET A 49 -3.33 -2.21 -9.33
CA MET A 49 -2.08 -2.86 -9.76
C MET A 49 -0.86 -1.94 -9.58
N VAL A 50 -0.77 -1.25 -8.44
CA VAL A 50 0.38 -0.39 -8.13
C VAL A 50 1.40 -1.18 -7.34
N TYR A 51 2.60 -1.38 -7.88
CA TYR A 51 3.68 -2.04 -7.17
C TYR A 51 4.36 -1.06 -6.20
N THR A 52 4.18 -1.32 -4.90
CA THR A 52 4.77 -0.53 -3.81
C THR A 52 5.31 -1.46 -2.73
N ARG A 53 6.51 -1.16 -2.22
CA ARG A 53 7.11 -1.81 -1.05
C ARG A 53 7.18 -0.86 0.13
N ALA A 54 7.04 -1.42 1.33
CA ALA A 54 7.30 -0.67 2.56
C ALA A 54 8.82 -0.47 2.75
N PRO A 55 9.24 0.63 3.38
CA PRO A 55 10.63 0.82 3.77
C PRO A 55 11.09 -0.24 4.79
N ALA A 56 12.40 -0.48 4.87
CA ALA A 56 12.99 -1.45 5.80
C ALA A 56 12.59 -1.18 7.26
N SER A 57 12.50 0.11 7.63
CA SER A 57 12.09 0.54 8.98
C SER A 57 10.74 -0.02 9.40
N ASP A 58 9.77 -0.11 8.48
CA ASP A 58 8.42 -0.57 8.81
C ASP A 58 8.43 -2.03 9.26
N TYR A 59 9.32 -2.87 8.71
CA TYR A 59 9.49 -4.27 9.10
C TYR A 59 10.30 -4.41 10.40
N ASP A 60 11.31 -3.57 10.57
CA ASP A 60 12.16 -3.59 11.77
C ASP A 60 11.39 -3.09 13.01
N ASP A 61 10.48 -2.13 12.83
CA ASP A 61 9.62 -1.57 13.89
C ASP A 61 8.55 -2.54 14.41
N TRP A 62 8.32 -3.68 13.73
CA TRP A 62 7.41 -4.70 14.24
C TRP A 62 7.90 -5.36 15.53
N GLY A 63 9.21 -5.35 15.78
CA GLY A 63 9.80 -5.91 17.00
C GLY A 63 9.57 -7.42 17.16
N VAL A 64 9.29 -8.14 16.07
CA VAL A 64 9.08 -9.60 16.07
C VAL A 64 10.29 -10.29 15.43
N ASP A 65 10.86 -11.24 16.15
CA ASP A 65 11.98 -12.03 15.65
C ASP A 65 11.59 -12.79 14.37
N GLY A 66 12.45 -12.72 13.36
CA GLY A 66 12.21 -13.31 12.05
C GLY A 66 11.46 -12.42 11.04
N TRP A 67 10.83 -11.33 11.49
CA TRP A 67 10.13 -10.38 10.61
C TRP A 67 10.90 -9.09 10.30
N GLN A 68 12.15 -9.01 10.76
CA GLN A 68 13.06 -7.93 10.39
C GLN A 68 13.31 -7.89 8.89
N SER A 69 13.54 -6.69 8.35
CA SER A 69 13.78 -6.42 6.92
C SER A 69 14.79 -7.39 6.30
N LYS A 70 15.91 -7.63 6.98
CA LYS A 70 17.00 -8.53 6.56
C LYS A 70 16.55 -9.97 6.30
N ASN A 71 15.61 -10.48 7.10
CA ASN A 71 15.10 -11.84 6.96
C ASN A 71 14.00 -11.94 5.89
N LEU A 72 13.31 -10.83 5.62
CA LEU A 72 12.24 -10.77 4.62
C LEU A 72 12.77 -10.52 3.20
N ILE A 73 13.90 -9.84 3.02
CA ILE A 73 14.49 -9.57 1.68
C ILE A 73 14.63 -10.85 0.83
N PRO A 74 15.17 -11.98 1.34
CA PRO A 74 15.23 -13.22 0.56
C PRO A 74 13.86 -13.77 0.16
N LEU A 75 12.84 -13.60 1.02
CA LEU A 75 11.47 -14.02 0.72
C LEU A 75 10.84 -13.13 -0.35
N MET A 76 11.03 -11.81 -0.26
CA MET A 76 10.56 -10.85 -1.25
C MET A 76 11.14 -11.15 -2.64
N LYS A 77 12.45 -11.42 -2.71
CA LYS A 77 13.11 -11.84 -3.96
C LYS A 77 12.56 -13.14 -4.54
N LYS A 78 12.16 -14.08 -3.70
CA LYS A 78 11.60 -15.35 -4.17
C LYS A 78 10.20 -15.19 -4.75
N LEU A 79 9.46 -14.18 -4.32
CA LEU A 79 8.07 -13.97 -4.72
C LEU A 79 7.94 -13.23 -6.06
N GLU A 80 8.93 -12.42 -6.43
CA GLU A 80 8.83 -11.54 -7.59
C GLU A 80 9.77 -11.89 -8.74
N THR A 81 9.35 -11.47 -9.93
CA THR A 81 10.14 -11.37 -11.15
C THR A 81 10.10 -9.92 -11.62
N TYR A 82 11.19 -9.19 -11.41
CA TYR A 82 11.30 -7.77 -11.71
C TYR A 82 11.86 -7.54 -13.12
N GLU A 83 11.04 -7.03 -14.04
CA GLU A 83 11.41 -6.84 -15.45
C GLU A 83 11.78 -5.38 -15.79
N VAL A 84 11.77 -4.47 -14.81
CA VAL A 84 12.00 -3.02 -15.05
C VAL A 84 13.50 -2.70 -15.17
N HIS A 85 14.32 -3.20 -14.24
CA HIS A 85 15.78 -3.04 -14.27
C HIS A 85 16.47 -4.36 -13.91
N PRO A 86 17.46 -4.82 -14.69
CA PRO A 86 18.21 -6.03 -14.38
C PRO A 86 19.22 -5.79 -13.24
N GLY A 87 19.49 -6.85 -12.45
CA GLY A 87 20.61 -6.91 -11.50
C GLY A 87 20.49 -6.05 -10.22
N ARG A 88 19.29 -5.63 -9.82
CA ARG A 88 19.12 -4.87 -8.57
C ARG A 88 19.28 -5.78 -7.35
N PRO A 89 20.02 -5.35 -6.31
CA PRO A 89 20.35 -6.21 -5.17
C PRO A 89 19.17 -6.50 -4.25
N THR A 90 18.07 -5.76 -4.36
CA THR A 90 16.87 -5.88 -3.52
C THR A 90 15.70 -6.55 -4.24
N HIS A 91 15.88 -6.91 -5.52
CA HIS A 91 14.83 -7.48 -6.36
C HIS A 91 15.09 -8.93 -6.78
N GLY A 92 13.99 -9.66 -7.00
CA GLY A 92 13.93 -11.02 -7.52
C GLY A 92 13.67 -11.09 -9.01
N TYR A 93 14.10 -12.17 -9.66
CA TYR A 93 13.96 -12.37 -11.11
C TYR A 93 13.35 -13.73 -11.51
N ASP A 94 13.01 -14.57 -10.52
CA ASP A 94 12.56 -15.95 -10.74
C ASP A 94 11.24 -16.28 -10.01
N GLY A 95 10.56 -15.26 -9.46
CA GLY A 95 9.34 -15.43 -8.66
C GLY A 95 8.03 -15.44 -9.48
N PRO A 96 6.92 -15.95 -8.90
CA PRO A 96 5.63 -16.04 -9.59
C PRO A 96 4.97 -14.70 -9.93
N ILE A 97 5.26 -13.63 -9.17
CA ILE A 97 4.64 -12.31 -9.36
C ILE A 97 5.51 -11.49 -10.32
N LYS A 98 4.99 -11.20 -11.52
CA LYS A 98 5.71 -10.39 -12.51
C LYS A 98 5.46 -8.91 -12.27
N VAL A 99 6.54 -8.14 -12.23
CA VAL A 99 6.54 -6.70 -12.06
C VAL A 99 7.19 -6.07 -13.28
N SER A 100 6.46 -5.20 -13.97
CA SER A 100 6.84 -4.58 -15.23
C SER A 100 6.60 -3.07 -15.18
N SER A 101 7.17 -2.28 -16.11
CA SER A 101 6.83 -0.85 -16.18
C SER A 101 5.44 -0.58 -16.78
N GLY A 102 4.70 -1.63 -17.16
CA GLY A 102 3.52 -1.55 -18.01
C GLY A 102 3.84 -1.14 -19.45
N GLY A 103 2.98 -1.54 -20.39
CA GLY A 103 3.14 -1.26 -21.83
C GLY A 103 2.71 0.15 -22.27
N CYS A 104 1.95 0.89 -21.45
CA CYS A 104 1.45 2.23 -21.78
C CYS A 104 1.98 3.26 -20.79
N LYS A 105 2.87 4.14 -21.26
CA LYS A 105 3.40 5.27 -20.50
C LYS A 105 2.60 6.52 -20.91
N LEU A 106 1.85 7.09 -19.96
CA LEU A 106 1.09 8.32 -20.18
C LEU A 106 2.04 9.52 -20.11
N ALA A 107 1.96 10.46 -21.07
CA ALA A 107 2.80 11.66 -21.09
C ALA A 107 2.69 12.54 -19.83
N ILE A 108 1.54 12.49 -19.15
CA ILE A 108 1.28 13.21 -17.88
C ILE A 108 2.22 12.73 -16.76
N ARG A 109 2.75 11.50 -16.85
CA ARG A 109 3.66 10.94 -15.85
C ARG A 109 4.93 11.77 -15.74
N GLU A 110 5.58 12.05 -16.86
CA GLU A 110 6.83 12.81 -16.89
C GLU A 110 6.59 14.26 -16.43
N GLU A 111 5.51 14.89 -16.90
CA GLU A 111 5.13 16.25 -16.48
C GLU A 111 4.87 16.34 -14.96
N PHE A 112 4.16 15.36 -14.38
CA PHE A 112 3.90 15.32 -12.95
C PHE A 112 5.21 15.20 -12.14
N ILE A 113 6.15 14.39 -12.61
CA ILE A 113 7.46 14.21 -11.99
C ILE A 113 8.27 15.52 -12.05
N ASP A 114 8.28 16.21 -13.20
CA ASP A 114 9.05 17.44 -13.38
C ASP A 114 8.48 18.63 -12.58
N VAL A 115 7.16 18.77 -12.55
CA VAL A 115 6.48 19.75 -11.69
C VAL A 115 6.74 19.42 -10.22
N GLY A 116 6.61 18.16 -9.82
CA GLY A 116 6.85 17.71 -8.45
C GLY A 116 8.26 18.05 -7.95
N LYS A 117 9.29 17.81 -8.76
CA LYS A 117 10.67 18.19 -8.46
C LYS A 117 10.84 19.69 -8.25
N THR A 118 10.21 20.50 -9.10
CA THR A 118 10.34 21.95 -9.06
C THR A 118 9.71 22.54 -7.79
N TYR A 119 8.52 22.06 -7.41
CA TYR A 119 7.79 22.59 -6.24
C TYR A 119 8.31 22.04 -4.91
N HIS A 120 8.45 20.72 -4.80
CA HIS A 120 8.82 20.08 -3.53
C HIS A 120 10.33 19.90 -3.35
N LYS A 121 11.14 20.20 -4.38
CA LYS A 121 12.61 20.07 -4.38
C LYS A 121 13.10 18.69 -3.94
N ARG A 122 12.30 17.65 -4.20
CA ARG A 122 12.65 16.25 -3.90
C ARG A 122 13.41 15.65 -5.08
N PRO A 123 14.44 14.82 -4.84
CA PRO A 123 15.20 14.20 -5.90
C PRO A 123 14.37 13.13 -6.63
N TYR A 124 14.80 12.82 -7.84
CA TYR A 124 14.29 11.69 -8.62
C TYR A 124 15.03 10.42 -8.21
N ALA A 125 14.32 9.30 -8.14
CA ALA A 125 14.92 7.98 -8.08
C ALA A 125 14.27 7.08 -9.13
N ASP A 126 15.08 6.25 -9.77
CA ASP A 126 14.57 5.24 -10.71
C ASP A 126 13.77 4.14 -9.99
N ASP A 127 14.12 3.87 -8.74
CA ASP A 127 13.49 2.85 -7.91
C ASP A 127 13.32 3.37 -6.47
N THR A 128 12.07 3.47 -6.02
CA THR A 128 11.71 3.76 -4.61
C THR A 128 11.32 2.51 -3.83
N ASN A 129 11.30 1.35 -4.49
CA ASN A 129 10.91 0.08 -3.90
C ASN A 129 12.15 -0.76 -3.52
N ASP A 130 13.28 -0.09 -3.28
CA ASP A 130 14.55 -0.67 -2.85
C ASP A 130 14.66 -0.80 -1.31
N LEU A 131 13.59 -0.52 -0.57
CA LEU A 131 13.46 -0.53 0.91
C LEU A 131 14.24 0.58 1.65
N GLU A 132 15.14 1.30 0.99
CA GLU A 132 15.98 2.33 1.61
C GLU A 132 15.66 3.75 1.08
N THR A 133 15.42 3.88 -0.22
CA THR A 133 15.17 5.15 -0.88
C THR A 133 13.75 5.63 -0.60
N CYS A 134 13.65 6.56 0.35
CA CYS A 134 12.38 7.21 0.72
C CYS A 134 12.35 8.69 0.29
N ASN A 135 11.14 9.24 0.18
CA ASN A 135 10.89 10.67 -0.09
C ASN A 135 11.42 11.20 -1.44
N THR A 136 11.47 10.34 -2.46
CA THR A 136 11.88 10.72 -3.82
C THR A 136 10.72 10.54 -4.81
N TYR A 137 10.83 11.17 -5.98
CA TYR A 137 9.90 10.93 -7.09
C TYR A 137 10.38 9.77 -7.93
N SER A 138 9.53 8.78 -8.14
CA SER A 138 9.79 7.64 -9.01
C SER A 138 8.53 7.24 -9.76
N PRO A 139 8.68 6.52 -10.88
CA PRO A 139 7.55 5.92 -11.56
C PRO A 139 7.10 4.63 -10.89
N TRP A 140 5.79 4.42 -10.80
CA TRP A 140 5.25 3.15 -10.32
C TRP A 140 5.31 2.06 -11.40
N ALA A 141 5.76 0.88 -10.98
CA ALA A 141 5.66 -0.35 -11.75
C ALA A 141 4.29 -1.03 -11.52
N LYS A 142 3.94 -1.99 -12.38
CA LYS A 142 2.72 -2.79 -12.35
C LYS A 142 3.02 -4.28 -12.41
#